data_AF-A0A1D2WDJ0-F1
#
_entry.id   AF-A0A1D2WDJ0-F1
#
_cell.length_a   1.000
_cell.length_b   1.000
_cell.length_c   1.000
_cell.angle_alpha   90.00
_cell.angle_beta   90.00
_cell.angle_gamma   90.00
#
_symmetry.space_group_name_H-M   'P 1'
#
loop_
_entity.id
_entity.type
_entity.pdbx_description
1 polymer ?
#
loop_
_entity_poly.entity_id
_entity_poly.type
_entity_poly.pdbx_seq_one_letter_code
_entity_poly.pdbx_strand_id
1 'polypeptide(L)'
;MLELLWQMGILSAILVFGIKIGLASGFAGLSKKAAVGVSAGYGLGIFILAFLVSGHTDIVYKVVYDYNFAIFLAMSVIIMYAGFHTIREWKVHRKNHAKASCAAMIAPCPCCFGAVIAAIVLASPFIGVSTVFVGQYAAVFLSITILAFYFASGAIVRVLKKPYPVLLGNFMLFVGLYFLASAIVIPNISTVLQSQMSPLTVPSAETLIYAVLLVVVLVFAGFYLTKKRSILIQK
;
A
#
# COMPACT_ATOMS: atom_id res chain seq x y z
N MET A 1 -23.11 2.07 7.26
CA MET A 1 -21.91 2.90 7.50
C MET A 1 -20.65 2.04 7.55
N LEU A 2 -20.59 1.01 8.42
CA LEU A 2 -19.41 0.14 8.54
C LEU A 2 -19.11 -0.68 7.28
N GLU A 3 -20.14 -1.24 6.63
CA GLU A 3 -19.99 -1.98 5.36
C GLU A 3 -19.37 -1.15 4.23
N LEU A 4 -19.84 0.09 4.08
CA LEU A 4 -19.34 1.01 3.06
C LEU A 4 -17.86 1.34 3.29
N LEU A 5 -17.46 1.48 4.56
CA LEU A 5 -16.07 1.71 4.96
C LEU A 5 -15.18 0.51 4.60
N TRP A 6 -15.64 -0.71 4.85
CA TRP A 6 -14.93 -1.95 4.50
C TRP A 6 -14.80 -2.14 2.99
N GLN A 7 -15.86 -1.90 2.24
CA GLN A 7 -15.83 -1.96 0.77
C GLN A 7 -14.84 -0.96 0.19
N MET A 8 -14.88 0.30 0.65
CA MET A 8 -13.96 1.34 0.22
C MET A 8 -12.51 1.05 0.63
N GLY A 9 -12.31 0.46 1.81
CA GLY A 9 -11.00 0.00 2.28
C GLY A 9 -10.39 -1.05 1.35
N ILE A 10 -11.15 -2.09 1.01
CA ILE A 10 -10.71 -3.15 0.07
C ILE A 10 -10.40 -2.57 -1.31
N LEU A 11 -11.29 -1.73 -1.84
CA LEU A 11 -11.09 -1.04 -3.13
C LEU A 11 -9.81 -0.19 -3.13
N SER A 12 -9.55 0.56 -2.05
CA SER A 12 -8.35 1.38 -1.92
C SER A 12 -7.08 0.53 -1.91
N ALA A 13 -7.09 -0.60 -1.19
CA ALA A 13 -5.95 -1.50 -1.12
C ALA A 13 -5.64 -2.08 -2.51
N ILE A 14 -6.66 -2.61 -3.19
CA ILE A 14 -6.53 -3.17 -4.54
C ILE A 14 -6.02 -2.11 -5.53
N LEU A 15 -6.53 -0.88 -5.44
CA LEU A 15 -6.10 0.23 -6.28
C LEU A 15 -4.60 0.54 -6.07
N VAL A 16 -4.15 0.69 -4.83
CA VAL A 16 -2.74 0.98 -4.51
C VAL A 16 -1.82 -0.14 -5.01
N PHE A 17 -2.24 -1.40 -4.89
CA PHE A 17 -1.47 -2.54 -5.41
C PHE A 17 -1.44 -2.58 -6.95
N GLY A 18 -2.59 -2.35 -7.60
CA GLY A 18 -2.69 -2.29 -9.05
C GLY A 18 -1.82 -1.19 -9.65
N ILE A 19 -1.81 -0.01 -9.02
CA ILE A 19 -0.92 1.12 -9.39
C ILE A 19 0.55 0.69 -9.35
N LYS A 20 0.98 0.05 -8.25
CA LYS A 20 2.39 -0.33 -8.09
C LYS A 20 2.85 -1.30 -9.18
N ILE A 21 2.07 -2.34 -9.44
CA ILE A 21 2.41 -3.36 -10.45
C ILE A 21 2.31 -2.80 -11.87
N GLY A 22 1.26 -2.01 -12.15
CA GLY A 22 1.06 -1.37 -13.45
C GLY A 22 2.18 -0.39 -13.80
N LEU A 23 2.57 0.48 -12.86
CA LEU A 23 3.69 1.41 -13.06
C LEU A 23 5.03 0.69 -13.14
N ALA A 24 5.27 -0.34 -12.32
CA ALA A 24 6.50 -1.13 -12.37
C ALA A 24 6.70 -1.82 -13.73
N SER A 25 5.68 -2.55 -14.19
CA SER A 25 5.71 -3.24 -15.48
C SER A 25 5.84 -2.25 -16.65
N GLY A 26 5.19 -1.08 -16.52
CA GLY A 26 5.27 0.01 -17.47
C GLY A 26 6.65 0.68 -17.54
N PHE A 27 7.25 1.00 -16.39
CA PHE A 27 8.60 1.61 -16.32
C PHE A 27 9.72 0.62 -16.64
N ALA A 28 9.47 -0.68 -16.53
CA ALA A 28 10.41 -1.71 -16.99
C ALA A 28 10.37 -1.94 -18.50
N GLY A 29 9.42 -1.31 -19.22
CA GLY A 29 9.28 -1.47 -20.67
C GLY A 29 8.97 -2.91 -21.07
N LEU A 30 8.14 -3.61 -20.28
CA LEU A 30 7.67 -4.94 -20.66
C LEU A 30 6.86 -4.87 -21.96
N SER A 31 6.82 -5.99 -22.70
CA SER A 31 5.96 -6.06 -23.88
C SER A 31 4.49 -6.06 -23.45
N LYS A 32 3.59 -5.55 -24.30
CA LYS A 32 2.14 -5.57 -24.04
C LYS A 32 1.64 -6.98 -23.69
N LYS A 33 2.20 -8.02 -24.32
CA LYS A 33 1.90 -9.43 -24.03
C LYS A 33 2.29 -9.83 -22.61
N ALA A 34 3.48 -9.41 -22.15
CA ALA A 34 3.93 -9.68 -20.79
C ALA A 34 3.11 -8.93 -19.74
N ALA A 35 2.72 -7.67 -20.01
CA ALA A 35 1.85 -6.91 -19.10
C ALA A 35 0.46 -7.54 -18.95
N VAL A 36 -0.13 -8.03 -20.05
CA VAL A 36 -1.39 -8.80 -20.00
C VAL A 36 -1.20 -10.10 -19.23
N GLY A 37 -0.09 -10.83 -19.45
CA GLY A 37 0.23 -12.05 -18.69
C GLY A 37 0.38 -11.81 -17.19
N VAL A 38 1.05 -10.72 -16.80
CA VAL A 38 1.15 -10.27 -15.40
C VAL A 38 -0.25 -9.96 -14.87
N SER A 39 -1.00 -9.06 -15.52
CA SER A 39 -2.36 -8.72 -15.08
C SER A 39 -3.28 -9.93 -14.91
N ALA A 40 -3.25 -10.86 -15.87
CA ALA A 40 -4.04 -12.09 -15.82
C ALA A 40 -3.57 -13.04 -14.71
N GLY A 41 -2.26 -13.24 -14.56
CA GLY A 41 -1.69 -14.04 -13.49
C GLY A 41 -2.01 -13.48 -12.11
N TYR A 42 -2.01 -12.15 -11.97
CA TYR A 42 -2.35 -11.48 -10.73
C TYR A 42 -3.85 -11.57 -10.40
N GLY A 43 -4.72 -11.36 -11.39
CA GLY A 43 -6.17 -11.53 -11.23
C GLY A 43 -6.56 -12.98 -10.90
N LEU A 44 -6.02 -13.95 -11.66
CA LEU A 44 -6.25 -15.38 -11.40
C LEU A 44 -5.69 -15.81 -10.04
N GLY A 45 -4.53 -15.28 -9.63
CA GLY A 45 -3.96 -15.53 -8.31
C GLY A 45 -4.91 -15.16 -7.18
N ILE A 46 -5.51 -13.95 -7.22
CA ILE A 46 -6.52 -13.54 -6.23
C ILE A 46 -7.72 -14.47 -6.27
N PHE A 47 -8.23 -14.77 -7.46
CA PHE A 47 -9.42 -15.61 -7.60
C PHE A 47 -9.22 -17.02 -7.03
N ILE A 48 -8.13 -17.68 -7.40
CA ILE A 48 -7.77 -19.03 -6.91
C ILE A 48 -7.55 -19.00 -5.40
N LEU A 49 -6.82 -18.01 -4.89
CA LEU A 49 -6.57 -17.91 -3.46
C LEU A 49 -7.85 -17.61 -2.68
N ALA A 50 -8.75 -16.77 -3.19
CA ALA A 50 -10.06 -16.52 -2.56
C ALA A 50 -10.91 -17.80 -2.51
N PHE A 51 -10.82 -18.64 -3.55
CA PHE A 51 -11.47 -19.95 -3.57
C PHE A 51 -10.85 -20.92 -2.54
N LEU A 52 -9.51 -21.03 -2.49
CA LEU A 52 -8.81 -21.90 -1.54
C LEU A 52 -9.05 -21.50 -0.08
N VAL A 53 -9.04 -20.20 0.20
CA VAL A 53 -9.17 -19.67 1.56
C VAL A 53 -10.57 -19.88 2.14
N SER A 54 -11.59 -20.08 1.30
CA SER A 54 -12.93 -20.47 1.78
C SER A 54 -12.93 -21.74 2.63
N GLY A 55 -11.90 -22.59 2.53
CA GLY A 55 -11.75 -23.80 3.34
C GLY A 55 -10.73 -23.74 4.49
N HIS A 56 -9.82 -22.77 4.54
CA HIS A 56 -8.67 -22.75 5.49
C HIS A 56 -8.26 -21.32 5.91
N THR A 57 -9.17 -20.58 6.54
CA THR A 57 -8.98 -19.17 6.92
C THR A 57 -7.90 -18.94 7.99
N ASP A 58 -7.72 -19.86 8.94
CA ASP A 58 -6.86 -19.64 10.11
C ASP A 58 -5.37 -19.67 9.81
N ILE A 59 -4.95 -20.51 8.85
CA ILE A 59 -3.54 -20.72 8.50
C ILE A 59 -2.98 -19.48 7.80
N VAL A 60 -3.77 -18.88 6.90
CA VAL A 60 -3.37 -17.67 6.16
C VAL A 60 -3.22 -16.50 7.11
N TYR A 61 -4.09 -16.39 8.12
CA TYR A 61 -4.04 -15.28 9.07
C TYR A 61 -2.76 -15.30 9.91
N LYS A 62 -2.38 -16.46 10.46
CA LYS A 62 -1.15 -16.60 11.25
C LYS A 62 0.10 -16.31 10.44
N VAL A 63 0.22 -16.89 9.24
CA VAL A 63 1.42 -16.70 8.41
C VAL A 63 1.56 -15.25 7.96
N VAL A 64 0.47 -14.58 7.60
CA VAL A 64 0.49 -13.20 7.11
C VAL A 64 0.76 -12.19 8.23
N TYR A 65 0.25 -12.41 9.44
CA TYR A 65 0.43 -11.47 10.55
C TYR A 65 1.72 -11.69 11.34
N ASP A 66 2.09 -12.93 11.67
CA ASP A 66 3.27 -13.20 12.52
C ASP A 66 4.59 -12.91 11.79
N TYR A 67 4.65 -13.20 10.48
CA TYR A 67 5.85 -12.96 9.68
C TYR A 67 5.82 -11.62 8.92
N ASN A 68 4.77 -10.81 9.11
CA ASN A 68 4.55 -9.58 8.35
C ASN A 68 5.75 -8.62 8.43
N PHE A 69 6.25 -8.42 9.65
CA PHE A 69 7.38 -7.55 9.94
C PHE A 69 8.64 -8.01 9.21
N ALA A 70 9.00 -9.29 9.36
CA ALA A 70 10.20 -9.86 8.75
C ALA A 70 10.13 -9.81 7.22
N ILE A 71 8.96 -10.11 6.64
CA ILE A 71 8.73 -10.08 5.19
C ILE A 71 8.84 -8.65 4.65
N PHE A 72 8.18 -7.67 5.27
CA PHE A 72 8.25 -6.28 4.83
C PHE A 72 9.65 -5.70 4.97
N LEU A 73 10.38 -6.03 6.04
CA LEU A 73 11.76 -5.62 6.22
C LEU A 73 12.65 -6.21 5.11
N ALA A 74 12.62 -7.54 4.90
CA ALA A 74 13.41 -8.20 3.87
C ALA A 74 13.10 -7.65 2.46
N MET A 75 11.82 -7.45 2.14
CA MET A 75 11.39 -6.89 0.87
C MET A 75 11.85 -5.44 0.69
N SER A 76 11.79 -4.62 1.74
CA SER A 76 12.28 -3.24 1.67
C SER A 76 13.75 -3.17 1.27
N VAL A 77 14.59 -4.03 1.86
CA VAL A 77 16.03 -4.11 1.56
C VAL A 77 16.26 -4.58 0.13
N ILE A 78 15.59 -5.65 -0.30
CA ILE A 78 15.74 -6.21 -1.66
C ILE A 78 15.32 -5.19 -2.71
N ILE A 79 14.17 -4.52 -2.53
CA ILE A 79 13.66 -3.53 -3.48
C ILE A 79 14.54 -2.28 -3.49
N MET A 80 15.01 -1.80 -2.34
CA MET A 80 15.92 -0.66 -2.29
C MET A 80 17.26 -0.98 -2.97
N TYR A 81 17.81 -2.16 -2.71
CA TYR A 81 19.05 -2.61 -3.34
C TYR A 81 18.87 -2.73 -4.87
N ALA A 82 17.80 -3.38 -5.33
CA ALA A 82 17.47 -3.49 -6.75
C ALA A 82 17.27 -2.12 -7.40
N GLY A 83 16.61 -1.18 -6.71
CA GLY A 83 16.42 0.20 -7.16
C GLY A 83 17.74 0.93 -7.34
N PHE A 84 18.62 0.88 -6.33
CA PHE A 84 19.95 1.49 -6.39
C PHE A 84 20.82 0.86 -7.48
N HIS A 85 20.83 -0.47 -7.57
CA HIS A 85 21.56 -1.21 -8.60
C HIS A 85 21.10 -0.82 -10.01
N THR A 86 19.80 -0.72 -10.24
CA THR A 86 19.20 -0.32 -11.53
C THR A 86 19.62 1.08 -11.94
N ILE A 87 19.65 2.05 -11.00
CA ILE A 87 20.11 3.42 -11.28
C ILE A 87 21.62 3.43 -11.56
N ARG A 88 22.41 2.70 -10.76
CA ARG A 88 23.87 2.67 -10.87
C ARG A 88 24.31 2.06 -12.20
N GLU A 89 23.76 0.91 -12.59
CA GLU A 89 24.10 0.25 -13.86
C GLU A 89 23.70 1.09 -15.07
N TRP A 90 22.56 1.78 -15.01
CA TRP A 90 22.17 2.68 -16.08
C TRP A 90 23.13 3.87 -16.21
N LYS A 91 23.55 4.48 -15.08
CA LYS A 91 24.42 5.66 -15.09
C LYS A 91 25.88 5.34 -15.44
N VAL A 92 26.40 4.19 -15.00
CA VAL A 92 27.81 3.81 -15.17
C VAL A 92 28.04 2.97 -16.43
N HIS A 93 27.18 1.99 -16.70
CA HIS A 93 27.39 1.00 -17.77
C HIS A 93 26.46 1.20 -18.98
N ARG A 94 25.47 2.11 -18.91
CA ARG A 94 24.36 2.27 -19.88
C ARG A 94 23.63 0.97 -20.23
N LYS A 95 23.77 -0.07 -19.40
CA LYS A 95 23.11 -1.37 -19.60
C LYS A 95 21.68 -1.32 -19.08
N ASN A 96 20.77 -1.91 -19.85
CA ASN A 96 19.34 -1.79 -19.60
C ASN A 96 18.82 -3.00 -18.78
N HIS A 97 19.06 -2.98 -17.47
CA HIS A 97 18.62 -4.05 -16.55
C HIS A 97 17.19 -3.89 -16.01
N ALA A 98 16.44 -2.90 -16.49
CA ALA A 98 15.10 -2.56 -15.99
C ALA A 98 14.10 -3.74 -16.04
N LYS A 99 14.18 -4.60 -17.07
CA LYS A 99 13.31 -5.80 -17.18
C LYS A 99 13.62 -6.84 -16.11
N ALA A 100 14.89 -7.07 -15.81
CA ALA A 100 15.31 -8.01 -14.79
C ALA A 100 14.97 -7.50 -13.38
N SER A 101 15.23 -6.22 -13.11
CA SER A 101 14.89 -5.59 -11.84
C SER A 101 13.38 -5.51 -11.58
N CYS A 102 12.56 -5.48 -12.64
CA CYS A 102 11.10 -5.54 -12.50
C CYS A 102 10.63 -6.79 -11.73
N ALA A 103 11.35 -7.91 -11.83
CA ALA A 103 11.03 -9.12 -11.08
C ALA A 103 11.11 -8.88 -9.57
N ALA A 104 12.07 -8.08 -9.09
CA ALA A 104 12.20 -7.72 -7.68
C ALA A 104 11.02 -6.89 -7.15
N MET A 105 10.25 -6.26 -8.04
CA MET A 105 9.04 -5.49 -7.70
C MET A 105 7.75 -6.30 -7.85
N ILE A 106 7.80 -7.41 -8.58
CA ILE A 106 6.70 -8.36 -8.80
C ILE A 106 6.75 -9.49 -7.74
N ALA A 107 7.93 -9.90 -7.30
CA ALA A 107 8.13 -10.91 -6.26
C ALA A 107 7.50 -10.59 -4.87
N PRO A 108 7.40 -9.34 -4.41
CA PRO A 108 6.77 -9.00 -3.12
C PRO A 108 5.25 -9.18 -3.12
N CYS A 109 4.61 -9.07 -4.27
CA CYS A 109 3.17 -9.01 -4.38
C CYS A 109 2.39 -10.21 -3.81
N PRO A 110 2.91 -11.46 -3.72
CA PRO A 110 2.26 -12.52 -2.96
C PRO A 110 1.95 -12.17 -1.51
N CYS A 111 2.75 -11.35 -0.81
CA CYS A 111 2.38 -10.92 0.54
C CYS A 111 1.20 -9.93 0.53
N CYS A 112 1.13 -9.08 -0.50
CA CYS A 112 0.01 -8.17 -0.72
C CYS A 112 -1.29 -8.93 -1.02
N PHE A 113 -1.22 -10.06 -1.73
CA PHE A 113 -2.39 -10.94 -1.90
C PHE A 113 -2.90 -11.47 -0.57
N GLY A 114 -2.01 -11.94 0.30
CA GLY A 114 -2.39 -12.39 1.64
C GLY A 114 -3.15 -11.30 2.41
N ALA A 115 -2.67 -10.06 2.37
CA ALA A 115 -3.33 -8.92 3.01
C ALA A 115 -4.71 -8.60 2.38
N VAL A 116 -4.82 -8.62 1.04
CA VAL A 116 -6.11 -8.39 0.35
C VAL A 116 -7.10 -9.50 0.67
N ILE A 117 -6.67 -10.76 0.67
CA ILE A 117 -7.54 -11.89 0.99
C ILE A 117 -7.97 -11.85 2.45
N ALA A 118 -7.07 -11.55 3.38
CA ALA A 118 -7.41 -11.36 4.79
C ALA A 118 -8.47 -10.26 4.96
N ALA A 119 -8.33 -9.14 4.23
CA ALA A 119 -9.34 -8.09 4.22
C ALA A 119 -10.68 -8.55 3.64
N ILE A 120 -10.69 -9.35 2.56
CA ILE A 120 -11.90 -9.91 1.96
C ILE A 120 -12.59 -10.89 2.91
N VAL A 121 -11.84 -11.77 3.57
CA VAL A 121 -12.36 -12.75 4.54
C VAL A 121 -12.98 -12.03 5.74
N LEU A 122 -12.29 -11.02 6.28
CA LEU A 122 -12.80 -10.24 7.40
C LEU A 122 -14.05 -9.43 7.02
N ALA A 123 -14.13 -8.91 5.79
CA ALA A 123 -15.27 -8.12 5.33
C ALA A 123 -16.48 -8.95 4.88
N SER A 124 -16.27 -10.19 4.43
CA SER A 124 -17.33 -11.08 3.94
C SER A 124 -18.53 -11.23 4.90
N PRO A 125 -18.35 -11.50 6.22
CA PRO A 125 -19.48 -11.60 7.13
C PRO A 125 -20.22 -10.27 7.35
N PHE A 126 -19.55 -9.13 7.19
CA PHE A 126 -20.20 -7.81 7.30
C PHE A 126 -21.01 -7.45 6.05
N ILE A 127 -20.59 -7.90 4.87
CA ILE A 127 -21.26 -7.59 3.60
C ILE A 127 -22.36 -8.63 3.28
N GLY A 128 -22.37 -9.78 3.97
CA GLY A 128 -23.34 -10.86 3.74
C GLY A 128 -23.14 -11.58 2.40
N VAL A 129 -22.00 -11.39 1.74
CA VAL A 129 -21.66 -11.94 0.43
C VAL A 129 -20.49 -12.91 0.57
N SER A 130 -20.50 -14.00 -0.19
CA SER A 130 -19.44 -15.02 -0.14
C SER A 130 -18.07 -14.46 -0.53
N THR A 131 -17.02 -14.96 0.11
CA THR A 131 -15.62 -14.58 -0.15
C THR A 131 -15.22 -14.75 -1.62
N VAL A 132 -15.76 -15.77 -2.29
CA VAL A 132 -15.51 -16.05 -3.70
C VAL A 132 -16.09 -14.96 -4.61
N PHE A 133 -17.31 -14.48 -4.31
CA PHE A 133 -17.94 -13.40 -5.08
C PHE A 133 -17.14 -12.11 -4.96
N VAL A 134 -16.77 -11.71 -3.74
CA VAL A 134 -15.95 -10.51 -3.51
C VAL A 134 -14.56 -10.66 -4.16
N GLY A 135 -13.97 -11.85 -4.08
CA GLY A 135 -12.70 -12.18 -4.72
C GLY A 135 -12.73 -12.04 -6.24
N GLN A 136 -13.82 -12.43 -6.90
CA GLN A 136 -13.98 -12.28 -8.35
C GLN A 136 -13.99 -10.81 -8.77
N TYR A 137 -14.76 -9.96 -8.10
CA TYR A 137 -14.76 -8.52 -8.39
C TYR A 137 -13.41 -7.88 -8.10
N ALA A 138 -12.75 -8.28 -7.01
CA ALA A 138 -11.41 -7.81 -6.66
C ALA A 138 -10.38 -8.17 -7.74
N ALA A 139 -10.43 -9.40 -8.28
CA ALA A 139 -9.55 -9.86 -9.35
C ALA A 139 -9.74 -9.07 -10.66
N VAL A 140 -10.99 -8.83 -11.06
CA VAL A 140 -11.30 -8.02 -12.24
C VAL A 140 -10.86 -6.57 -12.04
N PHE A 141 -11.12 -5.98 -10.87
CA PHE A 141 -10.71 -4.62 -10.58
C PHE A 141 -9.18 -4.45 -10.54
N LEU A 142 -8.46 -5.42 -9.94
CA LEU A 142 -7.00 -5.42 -9.91
C LEU A 142 -6.41 -5.52 -11.34
N SER A 143 -6.94 -6.42 -12.17
CA SER A 143 -6.45 -6.57 -13.54
C SER A 143 -6.70 -5.32 -14.40
N ILE A 144 -7.88 -4.70 -14.29
CA ILE A 144 -8.18 -3.43 -14.97
C ILE A 144 -7.24 -2.32 -14.50
N THR A 145 -7.02 -2.18 -13.19
CA THR A 145 -6.14 -1.13 -12.66
C THR A 145 -4.68 -1.33 -13.08
N ILE A 146 -4.17 -2.56 -13.09
CA ILE A 146 -2.81 -2.85 -13.60
C ILE A 146 -2.67 -2.41 -15.06
N LEU A 147 -3.62 -2.79 -15.92
CA LEU A 147 -3.61 -2.42 -17.34
C LEU A 147 -3.71 -0.90 -17.52
N ALA A 148 -4.62 -0.24 -16.81
CA ALA A 148 -4.80 1.21 -16.88
C ALA A 148 -3.50 1.95 -16.53
N PHE A 149 -2.84 1.58 -15.43
CA PHE A 149 -1.59 2.22 -15.00
C PHE A 149 -0.39 1.83 -15.87
N TYR A 150 -0.40 0.64 -16.47
CA TYR A 150 0.59 0.26 -17.49
C TYR A 150 0.51 1.15 -18.74
N PHE A 151 -0.70 1.48 -19.22
CA PHE A 151 -0.83 2.42 -20.33
C PHE A 151 -0.49 3.86 -19.89
N ALA A 152 -0.87 4.24 -18.68
CA ALA A 152 -0.56 5.56 -18.12
C ALA A 152 0.96 5.77 -17.95
N SER A 153 1.73 4.73 -17.63
CA SER A 153 3.19 4.82 -17.49
C SER A 153 3.86 5.34 -18.77
N GLY A 154 3.34 4.97 -19.94
CA GLY A 154 3.82 5.45 -21.22
C GLY A 154 3.60 6.96 -21.43
N ALA A 155 2.52 7.51 -20.88
CA ALA A 155 2.29 8.95 -20.85
C ALA A 155 3.22 9.64 -19.85
N ILE A 156 3.39 9.07 -18.65
CA ILE A 156 4.29 9.59 -17.61
C ILE A 156 5.73 9.69 -18.13
N VAL A 157 6.22 8.68 -18.83
CA VAL A 157 7.59 8.69 -19.40
C VAL A 157 7.74 9.79 -20.46
N ARG A 158 6.73 10.03 -21.29
CA ARG A 158 6.74 11.12 -22.29
C ARG A 158 6.79 12.50 -21.63
N VAL A 159 6.04 12.68 -20.54
CA VAL A 159 6.01 13.95 -19.79
C VAL A 159 7.34 14.21 -19.08
N LEU A 160 7.90 13.20 -18.39
CA LEU A 160 9.13 13.39 -17.62
C LEU A 160 10.40 13.40 -18.47
N LYS A 161 10.35 12.93 -19.74
CA LYS A 161 11.52 12.84 -20.66
C LYS A 161 12.75 12.17 -20.02
N LYS A 162 12.54 11.29 -19.05
CA LYS A 162 13.60 10.55 -18.34
C LYS A 162 13.66 9.11 -18.86
N PRO A 163 14.85 8.49 -18.89
CA PRO A 163 14.98 7.10 -19.32
C PRO A 163 14.28 6.15 -18.34
N TYR A 164 13.63 5.13 -18.90
CA TYR A 164 12.87 4.07 -18.19
C TYR A 164 13.57 3.53 -16.92
N PRO A 165 14.88 3.18 -16.95
CA PRO A 165 15.55 2.57 -15.78
C PRO A 165 15.74 3.52 -14.61
N VAL A 166 15.90 4.82 -14.88
CA VAL A 166 16.02 5.83 -13.80
C VAL A 166 14.67 6.05 -13.15
N LEU A 167 13.58 6.05 -13.93
CA LEU A 167 12.24 6.20 -13.42
C LEU A 167 11.80 4.98 -12.60
N LEU A 168 12.08 3.77 -13.11
CA LEU A 168 11.87 2.51 -12.39
C LEU A 168 12.69 2.45 -11.10
N GLY A 169 13.97 2.80 -11.15
CA GLY A 169 14.84 2.76 -9.98
C GLY A 169 14.42 3.74 -8.88
N ASN A 170 14.05 4.97 -9.24
CA ASN A 170 13.50 5.93 -8.27
C ASN A 170 12.16 5.44 -7.69
N PHE A 171 11.32 4.84 -8.51
CA PHE A 171 10.07 4.24 -8.06
C PHE A 171 10.31 3.07 -7.09
N MET A 172 11.31 2.22 -7.37
CA MET A 172 11.74 1.14 -6.47
C MET A 172 12.23 1.67 -5.13
N LEU A 173 13.08 2.71 -5.11
CA LEU A 173 13.51 3.32 -3.86
C LEU A 173 12.34 3.87 -3.04
N PHE A 174 11.38 4.53 -3.70
CA PHE A 174 10.17 5.04 -3.03
C PHE A 174 9.31 3.91 -2.45
N VAL A 175 9.08 2.84 -3.21
CA VAL A 175 8.30 1.68 -2.74
C VAL A 175 9.04 0.93 -1.63
N GLY A 176 10.36 0.82 -1.70
CA GLY A 176 11.18 0.23 -0.65
C GLY A 176 11.08 1.02 0.67
N LEU A 177 11.17 2.35 0.61
CA LEU A 177 10.96 3.22 1.77
C LEU A 177 9.54 3.11 2.33
N TYR A 178 8.53 2.99 1.47
CA TYR A 178 7.16 2.72 1.90
C TYR A 178 7.08 1.41 2.70
N PHE A 179 7.68 0.32 2.22
CA PHE A 179 7.66 -0.95 2.95
C PHE A 179 8.45 -0.90 4.25
N LEU A 180 9.57 -0.16 4.28
CA LEU A 180 10.34 0.06 5.50
C LEU A 180 9.51 0.83 6.54
N ALA A 181 8.84 1.90 6.11
CA ALA A 181 7.92 2.65 6.98
C ALA A 181 6.77 1.78 7.48
N SER A 182 6.15 0.98 6.60
CA SER A 182 5.09 0.03 6.98
C SER A 182 5.59 -1.02 7.98
N ALA A 183 6.80 -1.56 7.80
CA ALA A 183 7.38 -2.53 8.73
C ALA A 183 7.53 -1.93 10.13
N ILE A 184 7.90 -0.66 10.27
CA ILE A 184 8.02 0.00 11.58
C ILE A 184 6.63 0.33 12.14
N VAL A 185 5.73 0.88 11.32
CA VAL A 185 4.46 1.44 11.79
C VAL A 185 3.43 0.37 12.14
N ILE A 186 3.25 -0.67 11.31
CA ILE A 186 2.20 -1.70 11.50
C ILE A 186 2.29 -2.42 12.86
N PRO A 187 3.44 -2.96 13.31
CA PRO A 187 3.51 -3.65 14.60
C PRO A 187 3.26 -2.69 15.77
N ASN A 188 3.75 -1.46 15.68
CA ASN A 188 3.52 -0.44 16.72
C ASN A 188 2.05 0.00 16.80
N ILE A 189 1.33 0.06 15.68
CA ILE A 189 -0.12 0.28 15.70
C ILE A 189 -0.81 -0.94 16.33
N SER A 190 -0.44 -2.16 15.94
CA SER A 190 -1.08 -3.37 16.47
C SER A 190 -0.91 -3.52 17.98
N THR A 191 0.25 -3.19 18.55
CA THR A 191 0.47 -3.25 20.00
C THR A 191 -0.37 -2.22 20.76
N VAL A 192 -0.53 -1.02 20.20
CA VAL A 192 -1.43 0.01 20.74
C VAL A 192 -2.90 -0.39 20.61
N LEU A 193 -3.29 -1.06 19.52
CA LEU A 193 -4.66 -1.51 19.30
C LEU A 193 -5.05 -2.73 20.17
N GLN A 194 -4.08 -3.59 20.49
CA GLN A 194 -4.24 -4.73 21.40
C GLN A 194 -4.18 -4.33 22.88
N SER A 195 -3.58 -3.17 23.19
CA SER A 195 -3.71 -2.58 24.50
C SER A 195 -5.21 -2.32 24.71
N GLN A 196 -5.82 -3.00 25.68
CA GLN A 196 -7.24 -2.85 25.99
C GLN A 196 -7.55 -1.35 26.04
N MET A 197 -8.33 -0.87 25.07
CA MET A 197 -9.00 0.41 25.24
C MET A 197 -9.80 0.24 26.53
N SER A 198 -9.28 0.82 27.63
CA SER A 198 -10.02 0.88 28.88
C SER A 198 -11.41 1.37 28.51
N PRO A 199 -12.48 0.76 29.05
CA PRO A 199 -13.83 1.18 28.74
C PRO A 199 -13.84 2.70 28.86
N LEU A 200 -14.31 3.39 27.82
CA LEU A 200 -14.56 4.82 27.85
C LEU A 200 -15.63 5.05 28.93
N THR A 201 -15.19 5.07 30.19
CA THR A 201 -15.88 5.76 31.25
C THR A 201 -15.84 7.19 30.77
N VAL A 202 -16.99 7.67 30.29
CA VAL A 202 -17.18 9.09 29.98
C VAL A 202 -16.70 9.81 31.24
N PRO A 203 -15.55 10.50 31.18
CA PRO A 203 -14.97 11.01 32.39
C PRO A 203 -15.88 12.16 32.83
N SER A 204 -16.11 12.28 34.14
CA SER A 204 -17.04 13.23 34.74
C SER A 204 -16.92 14.60 34.08
N ALA A 205 -18.04 15.30 33.84
CA ALA A 205 -18.12 16.53 33.04
C ALA A 205 -17.00 17.55 33.32
N GLU A 206 -16.50 17.60 34.55
CA GLU A 206 -15.33 18.39 34.98
C GLU A 206 -14.05 18.12 34.16
N THR A 207 -13.67 16.86 33.95
CA THR A 207 -12.47 16.50 33.17
C THR A 207 -12.58 16.88 31.70
N LEU A 208 -13.80 16.81 31.15
CA LEU A 208 -14.12 17.21 29.78
C LEU A 208 -14.03 18.73 29.64
N ILE A 209 -14.47 19.48 30.65
CA ILE A 209 -14.29 20.94 30.74
C ILE A 209 -12.80 21.28 30.80
N TYR A 210 -12.00 20.63 31.66
CA TYR A 210 -10.55 20.89 31.75
C TYR A 210 -9.81 20.60 30.44
N ALA A 211 -10.16 19.52 29.74
CA ALA A 211 -9.57 19.19 28.45
C ALA A 211 -9.89 20.23 27.37
N VAL A 212 -11.15 20.69 27.29
CA VAL A 212 -11.56 21.74 26.36
C VAL A 212 -10.85 23.06 26.69
N LEU A 213 -10.76 23.41 27.97
CA LEU A 213 -10.09 24.65 28.43
C LEU A 213 -8.60 24.63 28.08
N LEU A 214 -7.94 23.49 28.24
CA LEU A 214 -6.54 23.30 27.87
C LEU A 214 -6.31 23.43 26.35
N VAL A 215 -7.20 22.86 25.53
CA VAL A 215 -7.15 23.02 24.07
C VAL A 215 -7.35 24.49 23.68
N VAL A 216 -8.32 25.19 24.28
CA VAL A 216 -8.55 26.62 24.03
C VAL A 216 -7.32 27.45 24.40
N VAL A 217 -6.71 27.20 25.56
CA VAL A 217 -5.47 27.90 25.98
C VAL A 217 -4.33 27.62 25.01
N LEU A 218 -4.14 26.37 24.57
CA LEU A 218 -3.10 26.03 23.59
C LEU A 218 -3.35 26.69 22.22
N VAL A 219 -4.61 26.77 21.77
CA VAL A 219 -4.97 27.47 20.53
C VAL A 219 -4.70 28.96 20.64
N PHE A 220 -5.08 29.59 21.76
CA PHE A 220 -4.82 31.02 21.99
C PHE A 220 -3.33 31.33 22.19
N ALA A 221 -2.60 30.50 22.93
CA ALA A 221 -1.15 30.62 23.08
C ALA A 221 -0.44 30.44 21.74
N GLY A 222 -0.85 29.44 20.95
CA GLY A 222 -0.38 29.22 19.59
C GLY A 222 -0.66 30.42 18.69
N PHE A 223 -1.87 31.00 18.76
CA PHE A 223 -2.22 32.21 18.01
C PHE A 223 -1.38 33.41 18.43
N TYR A 224 -1.18 33.63 19.74
CA TYR A 224 -0.41 34.77 20.26
C TYR A 224 1.08 34.69 19.94
N LEU A 225 1.67 33.49 20.03
CA LEU A 225 3.07 33.23 19.64
C LEU A 225 3.26 33.35 18.12
N THR A 226 2.28 32.90 17.33
CA THR A 226 2.31 32.97 15.86
C THR A 226 2.07 34.39 15.34
N LYS A 227 1.31 35.21 16.07
CA LYS A 227 1.08 36.63 15.75
C LYS A 227 2.38 37.44 15.65
N LYS A 228 3.45 37.06 16.37
CA LYS A 228 4.76 37.74 16.31
C LYS A 228 5.70 37.20 15.22
N ARG A 229 5.38 36.08 14.57
CA ARG A 229 6.27 35.40 13.59
C ARG A 229 5.67 35.16 12.20
N SER A 230 4.37 35.35 11.99
CA SER A 230 3.72 35.04 10.71
C SER A 230 3.59 36.27 9.80
N ILE A 231 4.20 36.17 8.62
CA ILE A 231 4.24 37.19 7.55
C ILE A 231 2.86 37.32 6.84
N LEU A 232 1.89 36.45 7.17
CA LEU A 232 0.54 36.41 6.57
C LEU A 232 -0.54 37.14 7.38
N ILE A 233 -0.25 37.63 8.59
CA ILE A 233 -1.20 38.36 9.45
C ILE A 233 -0.89 39.87 9.53
N GLN A 234 0.23 40.31 8.94
CA GLN A 234 0.52 41.73 8.71
C GLN A 234 0.09 42.14 7.30
N LYS A 235 -1.22 42.34 7.13
CA LYS A 235 -1.75 43.29 6.15
C LYS A 235 -3.02 43.91 6.70
#